data_AF-T0ZQD6-F1
#
_entry.id   AF-T0ZQD6-F1
#
_cell.length_a   1.000
_cell.length_b   1.000
_cell.length_c   1.000
_cell.angle_alpha   90.00
_cell.angle_beta   90.00
_cell.angle_gamma   90.00
#
_symmetry.space_group_name_H-M   'P 1'
#
loop_
_entity.id
_entity.type
_entity.pdbx_description
1 polymer ?
#
loop_
_entity_poly.entity_id
_entity_poly.type
_entity_poly.pdbx_seq_one_letter_code
_entity_poly.pdbx_strand_id
1 'polypeptide(L)'
;MHWRAYAAEFVGTFILVLAGLSVVIFDFAPASPALALLPDPFLRRLVTGFLFGSVGALLAISPAGRVSGAHLDPVLSWAFWFVGSLGALDALL
;
A
#
# COMPACT_ATOMS: atom_id res chain seq x y z
N MET A 1 -10.81 -10.79 19.75
CA MET A 1 -10.64 -10.87 18.28
C MET A 1 -10.86 -9.50 17.67
N HIS A 2 -9.83 -8.94 17.04
CA HIS A 2 -9.81 -7.57 16.51
C HIS A 2 -10.43 -7.49 15.10
N TRP A 3 -11.67 -7.94 14.94
CA TRP A 3 -12.30 -8.07 13.62
C TRP A 3 -12.30 -6.77 12.80
N ARG A 4 -12.42 -5.62 13.48
CA ARG A 4 -12.38 -4.29 12.87
C ARG A 4 -10.99 -3.95 12.33
N ALA A 5 -9.93 -4.37 13.02
CA ALA A 5 -8.55 -4.18 12.57
C ALA A 5 -8.27 -5.05 11.34
N TYR A 6 -8.69 -6.31 11.36
CA TYR A 6 -8.53 -7.21 10.21
C TYR A 6 -9.31 -6.73 8.98
N ALA A 7 -10.55 -6.27 9.15
CA ALA A 7 -11.32 -5.68 8.07
C ALA A 7 -10.65 -4.39 7.52
N ALA A 8 -10.07 -3.57 8.40
CA ALA A 8 -9.35 -2.37 8.01
C ALA A 8 -8.04 -2.69 7.27
N GLU A 9 -7.26 -3.69 7.70
CA GLU A 9 -6.09 -4.19 6.97
C GLU A 9 -6.49 -4.73 5.60
N PHE A 10 -7.53 -5.56 5.52
CA PHE A 10 -8.01 -6.11 4.25
C PHE A 10 -8.41 -5.01 3.26
N VAL A 11 -9.22 -4.05 3.70
CA VAL A 11 -9.66 -2.92 2.86
C VAL A 11 -8.46 -2.02 2.51
N GLY A 12 -7.57 -1.76 3.45
CA GLY A 12 -6.37 -0.96 3.22
C GLY A 12 -5.47 -1.58 2.15
N THR A 13 -5.16 -2.88 2.27
CA THR A 13 -4.35 -3.62 1.31
C THR A 13 -5.04 -3.70 -0.05
N PHE A 14 -6.36 -3.93 -0.08
CA PHE A 14 -7.13 -3.89 -1.33
C PHE A 14 -6.98 -2.54 -2.04
N ILE A 15 -7.13 -1.43 -1.32
CA ILE A 15 -6.98 -0.08 -1.90
C ILE A 15 -5.53 0.16 -2.33
N LEU A 16 -4.54 -0.24 -1.52
CA LEU A 16 -3.12 -0.09 -1.83
C LEU A 16 -2.78 -0.80 -3.14
N VAL A 17 -3.21 -2.05 -3.31
CA VAL A 17 -2.98 -2.84 -4.52
C VAL A 17 -3.75 -2.24 -5.69
N LEU A 18 -5.05 -1.93 -5.53
CA LEU A 18 -5.88 -1.39 -6.60
C LEU A 18 -5.32 -0.06 -7.13
N ALA A 19 -5.09 0.91 -6.24
CA ALA A 19 -4.61 2.23 -6.63
C ALA A 19 -3.13 2.19 -7.05
N GLY A 20 -2.28 1.51 -6.29
CA GLY A 20 -0.84 1.40 -6.58
C GLY A 20 -0.58 0.71 -7.92
N LEU A 21 -1.22 -0.43 -8.18
CA LEU A 21 -1.08 -1.10 -9.48
C LEU A 21 -1.75 -0.32 -10.61
N SER A 22 -2.85 0.41 -10.36
CA SER A 22 -3.43 1.28 -11.40
C SER A 22 -2.46 2.36 -11.84
N VAL A 23 -1.73 2.98 -10.90
CA VAL A 23 -0.66 3.95 -11.22
C VAL A 23 0.44 3.28 -12.05
N VAL A 24 0.92 2.12 -11.62
CA VAL A 24 2.00 1.38 -12.32
C VAL A 24 1.55 0.97 -13.73
N ILE A 25 0.36 0.41 -13.88
CA ILE A 25 -0.18 -0.03 -15.18
C ILE A 25 -0.41 1.17 -16.07
N PHE A 26 -1.01 2.25 -15.55
CA PHE A 26 -1.21 3.47 -16.32
C PHE A 26 0.13 4.05 -16.78
N ASP A 27 1.14 4.11 -15.93
CA ASP A 27 2.43 4.64 -16.36
C ASP A 27 3.07 3.68 -17.37
N PHE A 28 3.23 2.38 -17.05
CA PHE A 28 4.10 1.44 -17.78
C PHE A 28 3.46 0.57 -18.86
N ALA A 29 2.14 0.57 -19.05
CA ALA A 29 1.53 -0.25 -20.09
C ALA A 29 1.97 0.18 -21.51
N PRO A 30 2.30 -0.76 -22.42
CA PRO A 30 2.78 -0.43 -23.77
C PRO A 30 1.83 0.41 -24.62
N ALA A 31 0.53 0.29 -24.39
CA ALA A 31 -0.51 1.05 -25.08
C ALA A 31 -0.97 2.29 -24.30
N SER A 32 -0.30 2.65 -23.21
CA SER A 32 -0.71 3.77 -22.36
C SER A 32 -0.39 5.13 -23.00
N PRO A 33 -1.31 6.11 -22.90
CA PRO A 33 -1.01 7.49 -23.26
C PRO A 33 0.10 8.11 -22.39
N ALA A 34 0.41 7.55 -21.21
CA ALA A 34 1.48 8.04 -20.33
C ALA A 34 2.85 8.07 -21.02
N LEU A 35 3.10 7.14 -21.96
CA LEU A 35 4.33 7.11 -22.77
C LEU A 35 4.54 8.39 -23.58
N ALA A 36 3.46 9.01 -24.06
CA ALA A 36 3.51 10.25 -24.80
C ALA A 36 3.59 11.48 -23.87
N LEU A 37 2.95 11.41 -22.69
CA LEU A 37 2.91 12.49 -21.72
C LEU A 37 4.23 12.66 -20.96
N LEU A 38 4.92 11.56 -20.65
CA LEU A 38 6.14 11.55 -19.86
C LEU A 38 7.16 10.58 -20.47
N PRO A 39 7.86 10.96 -21.56
CA PRO A 39 8.73 10.04 -22.29
C PRO A 39 9.99 9.63 -21.52
N ASP A 40 10.44 10.46 -20.57
CA ASP A 40 11.66 10.20 -19.79
C ASP A 40 11.48 9.03 -18.80
N PRO A 41 12.26 7.93 -18.93
CA PRO A 41 12.09 6.76 -18.08
C PRO A 41 12.46 6.98 -16.60
N PHE A 42 13.28 7.97 -16.28
CA PHE A 42 13.66 8.27 -14.91
C PHE A 42 12.51 9.00 -14.19
N LEU A 43 11.95 10.03 -14.82
CA LEU A 43 10.81 10.78 -14.29
C LEU A 43 9.59 9.88 -14.08
N ARG A 44 9.34 8.91 -14.97
CA ARG A 44 8.25 7.93 -14.81
C ARG A 44 8.38 7.11 -13.55
N ARG A 45 9.57 6.56 -13.29
CA ARG A 45 9.86 5.82 -12.06
C ARG A 45 9.71 6.70 -10.83
N LEU A 46 10.16 7.95 -10.90
CA LEU A 46 10.07 8.91 -9.80
C LEU A 46 8.60 9.24 -9.49
N VAL A 47 7.80 9.57 -10.51
CA VAL A 47 6.38 9.90 -10.36
C VAL A 47 5.59 8.68 -9.89
N THR A 48 5.80 7.51 -10.49
CA THR A 48 5.16 6.27 -10.06
C THR A 48 5.50 5.93 -8.62
N GLY A 49 6.78 6.00 -8.23
CA GLY A 49 7.22 5.76 -6.85
C GLY A 49 6.59 6.75 -5.87
N PHE A 50 6.56 8.03 -6.23
CA PHE A 50 5.93 9.09 -5.43
C PHE A 50 4.42 8.85 -5.24
N LEU A 51 3.69 8.55 -6.33
CA LEU A 51 2.25 8.31 -6.29
C LEU A 51 1.92 7.03 -5.51
N PHE A 52 2.61 5.93 -5.75
CA PHE A 52 2.42 4.68 -5.00
C PHE A 52 2.73 4.88 -3.51
N GLY A 53 3.86 5.51 -3.19
CA GLY A 53 4.23 5.83 -1.81
C GLY A 53 3.22 6.73 -1.11
N SER A 54 2.66 7.71 -1.85
CA SER A 54 1.62 8.60 -1.33
C SER A 54 0.32 7.85 -0.99
N VAL A 55 -0.09 6.86 -1.80
CA VAL A 55 -1.24 6.00 -1.49
C VAL A 55 -1.00 5.28 -0.15
N GLY A 56 0.16 4.66 0.03
CA GLY A 56 0.53 4.00 1.28
C GLY A 56 0.52 4.97 2.48
N ALA A 57 1.13 6.15 2.33
CA ALA A 57 1.16 7.17 3.38
C ALA A 57 -0.24 7.67 3.76
N LEU A 58 -1.11 7.90 2.78
CA LEU A 58 -2.51 8.31 3.01
C LEU A 58 -3.32 7.22 3.71
N LEU A 59 -3.12 5.96 3.34
CA LEU A 59 -3.75 4.82 4.03
C LEU A 59 -3.26 4.70 5.48
N ALA A 60 -1.98 4.94 5.73
CA ALA A 60 -1.41 4.90 7.08
C ALA A 60 -2.04 5.94 8.03
N ILE A 61 -2.28 7.16 7.54
CA ILE A 61 -2.93 8.22 8.33
C ILE A 61 -4.47 8.19 8.29
N SER A 62 -5.05 7.26 7.53
CA SER A 62 -6.50 7.14 7.37
C SER A 62 -7.17 6.64 8.66
N PRO A 63 -8.50 6.80 8.80
CA PRO A 63 -9.24 6.19 9.91
C PRO A 63 -9.06 4.67 9.98
N ALA A 64 -8.95 3.98 8.83
CA ALA A 64 -8.70 2.55 8.78
C ALA A 64 -7.31 2.21 9.33
N GLY A 65 -6.28 2.92 8.88
CA GLY A 65 -4.90 2.75 9.35
C GLY A 65 -4.76 2.99 10.85
N ARG A 66 -5.45 4.00 11.40
CA ARG A 66 -5.49 4.23 12.85
C ARG A 66 -6.16 3.11 13.66
N VAL A 67 -7.10 2.38 13.05
CA VAL A 67 -7.80 1.26 13.71
C VAL A 67 -6.97 -0.01 13.66
N SER A 68 -6.18 -0.22 12.61
CA SER A 68 -5.47 -1.48 12.40
C SER A 68 -3.97 -1.46 12.71
N GLY A 69 -3.34 -0.29 12.73
CA GLY A 69 -1.87 -0.17 12.75
C GLY A 69 -1.26 0.03 11.36
N ALA A 70 -2.08 -0.05 10.31
CA ALA A 70 -1.70 0.16 8.91
C ALA A 70 -0.51 -0.69 8.46
N HIS A 71 -0.57 -1.99 8.73
CA HIS A 71 0.49 -2.90 8.29
C HIS A 71 0.51 -3.00 6.77
N LEU A 72 -0.68 -3.15 6.16
CA LEU A 72 -0.97 -3.24 4.73
C LEU A 72 -0.19 -4.33 3.98
N ASP A 73 0.59 -5.13 4.72
CA ASP A 73 1.55 -6.09 4.21
C ASP A 73 1.88 -7.09 5.34
N PRO A 74 1.91 -8.40 5.04
CA PRO A 74 2.27 -9.42 6.01
C PRO A 74 3.67 -9.22 6.63
N VAL A 75 4.67 -8.86 5.84
CA VAL A 75 6.05 -8.64 6.32
C VAL A 75 6.10 -7.54 7.37
N LEU A 76 5.28 -6.49 7.21
CA LEU A 76 5.18 -5.44 8.22
C LEU A 76 4.53 -5.95 9.51
N SER A 77 3.46 -6.75 9.42
CA SER A 77 2.85 -7.42 10.59
C SER A 77 3.85 -8.28 11.35
N TRP A 78 4.68 -9.06 10.63
CA TRP A 78 5.76 -9.85 11.22
C TRP A 78 6.84 -8.96 11.86
N ALA A 79 7.20 -7.83 11.25
CA ALA A 79 8.15 -6.87 11.83
C ALA A 79 7.64 -6.31 13.17
N PHE A 80 6.35 -5.95 13.26
CA PHE A 80 5.75 -5.49 14.52
C PHE A 80 5.71 -6.57 15.60
N TRP A 81 5.51 -7.84 15.21
CA TRP A 81 5.63 -8.96 16.12
C TRP A 81 7.05 -9.14 16.65
N PHE A 82 8.08 -9.04 15.81
CA PHE A 82 9.49 -9.14 16.24
C PHE A 82 9.87 -8.04 17.24
N VAL A 83 9.28 -6.86 17.13
CA VAL A 83 9.49 -5.72 18.06
C VAL A 83 8.59 -5.83 19.30
N GLY A 84 7.76 -6.87 19.41
CA GLY A 84 6.89 -7.11 20.57
C GLY A 84 5.66 -6.20 20.62
N SER A 85 5.34 -5.52 19.52
CA SER A 85 4.20 -4.59 19.42
C SER A 85 2.89 -5.25 18.97
N LEU A 86 2.93 -6.52 18.58
CA LEU A 86 1.80 -7.30 18.08
C LEU A 86 1.82 -8.74 18.62
N GLY A 87 0.65 -9.34 18.85
CA GLY A 87 0.54 -10.76 19.23
C GLY A 87 0.77 -11.69 18.03
N ALA A 88 1.28 -12.90 18.28
CA ALA A 88 1.62 -13.86 17.20
C ALA A 88 0.42 -14.25 16.30
N LEU A 89 -0.79 -14.35 16.87
CA LEU A 89 -2.00 -14.63 16.09
C LEU A 89 -2.45 -13.43 15.26
N ASP A 90 -2.29 -12.20 15.76
CA ASP A 90 -2.61 -10.99 15.01
C ASP A 90 -1.54 -10.67 13.94
N ALA A 91 -0.35 -11.27 14.02
CA ALA A 91 0.68 -11.18 12.98
C ALA A 91 0.45 -12.11 11.79
N LEU A 92 -0.31 -13.20 12.02
CA LEU A 92 -0.65 -14.20 11.01
C LEU A 92 -1.94 -13.87 10.23
N LEU A 93 -2.83 -13.08 10.83
CA LEU A 93 -4.19 -12.76 10.33
C LEU A 93 -4.27 -11.33 9.82
#